data_AF-A0A2H5PWL5-F1
#
_entry.id   AF-A0A2H5PWL5-F1
#
_cell.length_a   1.000
_cell.length_b   1.000
_cell.length_c   1.000
_cell.angle_alpha   90.00
_cell.angle_beta   90.00
_cell.angle_gamma   90.00
#
_symmetry.space_group_name_H-M   'P 1'
#
loop_
_entity.id
_entity.type
_entity.pdbx_description
1 polymer ?
#
loop_
_entity_poly.entity_id
_entity_poly.type
_entity_poly.pdbx_seq_one_letter_code
_entity_poly.pdbx_strand_id
1 'polypeptide(L)' 'MKFGVNTYLSKHGCIKYSRQDSITYMENPGLIESGNGREMVDGFLLHKVSSLEILTYFVTSEGEVVYRTATRERGKEVII' A
#
# COMPACT_ATOMS: atom_id res chain seq x y z
N MET A 1 -11.03 -13.78 8.12
CA MET A 1 -10.23 -14.00 6.89
C MET A 1 -10.42 -15.42 6.37
N LYS A 2 -11.18 -15.63 5.28
CA LYS A 2 -11.38 -16.98 4.70
C LYS A 2 -10.13 -17.52 4.00
N PHE A 3 -9.32 -16.63 3.42
CA PHE A 3 -8.17 -17.01 2.59
C PHE A 3 -6.82 -16.45 3.06
N GLY A 4 -6.79 -15.68 4.16
CA GLY A 4 -5.54 -15.14 4.72
C GLY A 4 -4.84 -14.08 3.87
N VAL A 5 -5.58 -13.20 3.18
CA VAL A 5 -5.03 -12.18 2.26
C VAL A 5 -4.48 -10.97 3.03
N ASN A 6 -3.20 -10.66 2.92
CA ASN A 6 -2.60 -9.53 3.66
C ASN A 6 -2.94 -8.15 3.09
N THR A 7 -2.98 -8.02 1.75
CA THR A 7 -3.17 -6.73 1.09
C THR A 7 -3.91 -6.89 -0.24
N TYR A 8 -4.84 -5.99 -0.51
CA TYR A 8 -5.53 -5.85 -1.80
C TYR A 8 -5.01 -4.61 -2.53
N LEU A 9 -4.56 -4.80 -3.77
CA LEU A 9 -4.02 -3.74 -4.63
C LEU A 9 -5.02 -3.41 -5.74
N SER A 10 -5.34 -2.13 -5.93
CA SER A 10 -6.21 -1.65 -7.01
C SER A 10 -5.64 -0.41 -7.71
N LYS A 11 -6.10 -0.14 -8.93
CA LYS A 11 -5.60 0.96 -9.78
C LYS A 11 -6.43 2.26 -9.67
N HIS A 12 -7.66 2.20 -9.15
CA HIS A 12 -8.61 3.31 -9.26
C HIS A 12 -8.77 4.03 -7.89
N GLY A 13 -8.15 5.21 -7.73
CA GLY A 13 -8.27 6.05 -6.54
C GLY A 13 -7.08 7.00 -6.29
N CYS A 14 -7.25 7.97 -5.39
CA CYS A 14 -6.15 8.72 -4.77
C CYS A 14 -5.46 7.81 -3.72
N ILE A 15 -4.29 8.16 -3.18
CA ILE A 15 -3.69 7.36 -2.08
C ILE A 15 -4.66 7.33 -0.88
N LYS A 16 -5.46 6.28 -0.78
CA LYS A 16 -6.24 5.93 0.40
C LYS A 16 -5.67 4.66 0.97
N TYR A 17 -4.88 4.83 2.03
CA TYR A 17 -4.53 3.75 2.90
C TYR A 17 -5.69 3.53 3.86
N SER A 18 -6.39 2.40 3.71
CA SER A 18 -7.42 2.01 4.67
C SER A 18 -7.21 0.57 5.09
N ARG A 19 -7.59 0.30 6.33
CA ARG A 19 -7.56 -1.05 6.88
C ARG A 19 -9.00 -1.45 7.14
N GLN A 20 -9.45 -2.48 6.45
CA GLN A 20 -10.72 -3.13 6.74
C GLN A 20 -10.40 -4.52 7.30
N ASP A 21 -10.76 -4.74 8.55
CA ASP A 21 -10.34 -5.89 9.36
C ASP A 21 -8.80 -6.06 9.42
N SER A 22 -8.29 -7.19 8.93
CA SER A 22 -6.87 -7.52 8.84
C SER A 22 -6.30 -7.36 7.43
N ILE A 23 -7.08 -6.85 6.48
CA ILE A 23 -6.64 -6.62 5.10
C ILE A 23 -6.28 -5.14 4.92
N THR A 24 -5.08 -4.88 4.42
CA THR A 24 -4.69 -3.54 3.97
C THR A 24 -5.19 -3.33 2.55
N TYR A 25 -5.95 -2.25 2.33
CA TYR A 25 -6.36 -1.82 1.00
C TYR A 25 -5.41 -0.71 0.56
N MET A 26 -4.81 -0.90 -0.61
CA MET A 26 -3.89 0.07 -1.18
C MET A 26 -4.27 0.37 -2.62
N GLU A 27 -4.69 1.60 -2.83
CA GLU A 27 -4.94 2.16 -4.14
C GLU A 27 -3.61 2.68 -4.70
N ASN A 28 -3.23 2.24 -5.89
CA ASN A 28 -2.09 2.79 -6.61
C ASN A 28 -2.42 4.23 -7.01
N PRO A 29 -1.65 5.23 -6.58
CA PRO A 29 -1.86 6.59 -7.06
C PRO A 29 -1.66 6.65 -8.57
N GLY A 30 -2.75 6.89 -9.29
CA GLY A 30 -2.65 7.67 -10.53
C GLY A 30 -2.54 9.17 -10.24
N LEU A 31 -2.92 9.60 -9.03
CA LEU A 31 -3.05 10.99 -8.58
C LEU A 31 -2.73 11.07 -7.07
N ILE A 32 -1.79 11.91 -6.67
CA ILE A 32 -1.60 12.33 -5.28
C ILE A 32 -2.24 13.71 -5.14
N GLU A 33 -3.19 13.89 -4.21
CA GLU A 33 -3.71 15.22 -3.92
C GLU A 33 -2.65 16.00 -3.15
N SER A 34 -2.00 16.95 -3.81
CA SER A 34 -1.19 17.97 -3.11
C SER A 34 -2.13 19.02 -2.52
N GLY A 35 -1.73 19.65 -1.42
CA GLY A 35 -2.51 20.69 -0.74
C GLY A 35 -2.85 21.93 -1.60
N ASN A 36 -2.28 22.06 -2.80
CA ASN A 36 -2.52 23.16 -3.74
C ASN A 36 -3.19 22.73 -5.07
N GLY A 37 -3.59 21.47 -5.22
CA GLY A 37 -4.21 20.95 -6.44
C GLY A 37 -3.83 19.51 -6.75
N ARG A 38 -4.61 18.88 -7.65
CA ARG A 38 -4.32 17.54 -8.17
C ARG A 38 -3.10 17.59 -9.09
N GLU A 39 -1.95 17.20 -8.56
CA GLU A 39 -0.75 17.02 -9.36
C GLU A 39 -0.55 15.52 -9.57
N MET A 40 -0.58 15.08 -10.84
CA MET A 40 -0.26 13.70 -11.18
C MET A 40 1.24 13.51 -10.98
N VAL A 41 1.63 12.86 -9.89
CA VAL A 41 3.00 12.37 -9.73
C VAL A 41 3.07 11.01 -10.41
N ASP A 42 3.75 10.96 -11.55
CA ASP A 42 4.01 9.70 -12.25
C ASP A 42 4.97 8.82 -11.44
N GLY A 43 4.71 7.51 -11.42
CA GLY A 43 5.48 6.58 -10.60
C GLY A 43 4.85 5.20 -10.45
N PHE A 44 5.40 4.42 -9.53
CA PHE A 44 5.00 3.03 -9.28
C PHE A 44 5.11 2.65 -7.80
N LEU A 45 4.37 1.62 -7.40
CA LEU A 45 4.51 1.01 -6.09
C LEU A 45 5.63 -0.03 -6.10
N LEU A 46 6.57 0.09 -5.16
CA LEU A 46 7.59 -0.91 -4.88
C LEU A 46 7.23 -1.64 -3.59
N HIS A 47 7.13 -2.96 -3.65
CA HIS A 47 6.81 -3.80 -2.50
C HIS A 47 8.02 -4.65 -2.08
N LYS A 48 8.37 -4.59 -0.79
CA LYS A 48 9.35 -5.47 -0.17
C LYS A 48 8.62 -6.40 0.81
N VAL A 49 8.63 -7.69 0.52
CA VAL A 49 7.93 -8.72 1.29
C VAL A 49 8.92 -9.46 2.19
N SER A 50 8.56 -9.64 3.46
CA SER A 50 9.30 -10.45 4.44
C SER A 50 8.33 -11.34 5.22
N SER A 51 8.86 -12.23 6.06
CA SER A 51 8.05 -13.07 6.95
C SER A 51 7.30 -12.30 8.05
N LEU A 52 7.64 -11.03 8.28
CA LEU A 52 7.04 -10.22 9.36
C LEU A 52 6.14 -9.11 8.81
N GLU A 53 6.50 -8.54 7.66
CA GLU A 53 5.79 -7.40 7.09
C GLU A 53 5.98 -7.27 5.58
N ILE A 54 5.03 -6.56 4.98
CA ILE A 54 5.09 -6.02 3.62
C ILE A 54 5.32 -4.52 3.73
N LEU A 55 6.49 -4.06 3.30
CA LEU A 55 6.79 -2.64 3.13
C LEU A 55 6.38 -2.21 1.73
N THR A 56 5.65 -1.10 1.62
CA THR A 56 5.31 -0.51 0.33
C THR A 56 5.81 0.91 0.24
N TYR A 57 6.41 1.23 -0.89
CA TYR A 57 6.92 2.55 -1.26
C TYR A 57 6.19 3.03 -2.51
N PHE A 58 5.89 4.32 -2.60
CA PHE A 58 5.60 4.94 -3.89
C PHE A 58 6.87 5.66 -4.37
N VAL A 59 7.36 5.22 -5.52
CA VAL A 59 8.58 5.73 -6.16
C VAL A 59 8.15 6.51 -7.40
N THR A 60 8.56 7.76 -7.49
CA THR A 60 8.29 8.59 -8.66
C THR A 60 9.11 8.13 -9.85
N SER A 61 8.74 8.54 -11.06
CA SER A 61 9.53 8.26 -12.27
C SER A 61 10.93 8.88 -12.24
N GLU A 62 11.16 9.89 -11.40
CA GLU A 62 12.48 10.49 -11.11
C GLU A 62 13.30 9.67 -10.10
N GLY A 63 12.73 8.60 -9.54
CA GLY A 63 13.38 7.73 -8.56
C GLY A 63 13.25 8.19 -7.11
N GLU A 64 12.41 9.19 -6.83
CA GLU A 64 12.19 9.70 -5.48
C GLU A 64 11.16 8.86 -4.71
N VAL A 65 11.39 8.62 -3.42
CA VAL A 65 10.42 7.94 -2.56
C VAL A 65 9.56 8.98 -1.83
N VAL A 66 8.29 9.10 -2.21
CA VAL A 66 7.39 10.13 -1.66
C VAL A 66 6.32 9.57 -0.71
N TYR A 67 6.16 8.25 -0.64
CA TYR A 67 5.31 7.59 0.36
C TYR A 67 5.91 6.27 0.81
N ARG A 68 5.70 5.92 2.09
CA ARG A 68 6.10 4.65 2.68
C ARG A 68 5.06 4.17 3.69
N THR A 69 4.69 2.90 3.62
CA THR A 69 3.86 2.23 4.62
C THR A 69 4.31 0.81 4.89
N ALA A 70 3.89 0.26 6.03
CA ALA A 70 4.21 -1.08 6.49
C ALA A 70 2.93 -1.82 6.89
N THR A 71 2.67 -2.94 6.22
CA THR A 71 1.61 -3.88 6.61
C THR A 71 2.26 -5.03 7.36
N ARG A 72 2.09 -5.07 8.69
CA ARG A 72 2.54 -6.21 9.49
C ARG A 72 1.64 -7.41 9.27
N GLU A 73 2.23 -8.57 9.05
CA GLU A 73 1.48 -9.82 9.15
C GLU A 73 1.19 -10.08 10.63
N ARG A 74 -0.08 -10.03 11.04
CA ARG A 74 -0.48 -10.90 12.15
C ARG A 74 -0.59 -12.26 11.49
N GLY A 75 0.43 -13.11 11.69
CA GLY A 75 0.33 -14.52 11.33
C GLY A 75 -1.02 -15.06 11.79
N LYS A 76 -1.61 -15.99 11.02
CA LYS A 76 -2.79 -16.71 11.50
C LYS A 76 -2.49 -17.12 12.94
N GLU A 77 -3.35 -16.71 13.86
CA GLU A 77 -3.31 -17.21 15.23
C GLU A 77 -3.24 -18.73 15.10
N VAL A 78 -2.11 -19.31 15.44
CA VAL A 78 -1.98 -20.76 15.41
C VAL A 78 -2.86 -21.20 16.56
N ILE A 79 -4.08 -21.63 16.24
CA ILE A 79 -4.91 -22.37 17.18
C ILE A 79 -4.18 -23.71 17.31
N ILE A 80 -3.33 -23.81 18.34
CA ILE A 80 -2.70 -25.06 18.79
C ILE A 80 -3.74 -25.79 19.64
#